data_AF-A0A7C5VAE5-F1
#
_entry.id   AF-A0A7C5VAE5-F1
#
_cell.length_a   1.000
_cell.length_b   1.000
_cell.length_c   1.000
_cell.angle_alpha   90.00
_cell.angle_beta   90.00
_cell.angle_gamma   90.00
#
_symmetry.space_group_name_H-M   'P 1'
#
loop_
_entity.id
_entity.type
_entity.pdbx_description
1 polymer ?
#
loop_
_entity_poly.entity_id
_entity_poly.type
_entity_poly.pdbx_seq_one_letter_code
_entity_poly.pdbx_strand_id
1 'polypeptide(L)'
;MFVMAAQMDPKTTELVGIAAAVAGHCQPCFAYHYREAVRLGVSVEEIQAAVELARAVRGSGDRHMDEFAMRQMAGASRPNKSADPT
;
A
#
# COMPACT_ATOMS: atom_id res chain seq x y z
N MET A 1 7.03 29.06 16.29
CA MET A 1 7.14 28.04 17.35
C MET A 1 6.45 26.78 16.85
N PHE A 2 7.22 25.70 16.67
CA PHE A 2 6.83 24.28 16.44
C PHE A 2 6.02 24.00 15.15
N VAL A 3 6.47 23.17 14.20
CA VAL A 3 7.04 21.82 14.33
C VAL A 3 8.12 21.59 13.25
N MET A 4 9.38 21.36 13.67
CA MET A 4 10.35 20.65 12.84
C MET A 4 9.98 19.16 12.89
N ALA A 5 10.00 18.51 11.74
CA ALA A 5 9.79 17.09 11.59
C ALA A 5 10.54 16.31 12.68
N ALA A 6 9.82 15.44 13.39
CA ALA A 6 10.44 14.25 13.95
C ALA A 6 10.95 13.45 12.74
N GLN A 7 12.21 13.64 12.36
CA GLN A 7 12.86 12.82 11.36
C GLN A 7 12.83 11.41 11.94
N MET A 8 12.01 10.52 11.37
CA MET A 8 11.96 9.11 11.77
C MET A 8 13.39 8.60 11.92
N ASP A 9 13.66 7.85 13.00
CA ASP A 9 14.98 7.25 13.15
C ASP A 9 15.26 6.31 11.96
N PRO A 10 16.54 6.02 11.66
CA PRO A 10 16.90 5.24 10.48
C PRO A 10 16.19 3.88 10.41
N LYS A 11 16.04 3.18 11.54
CA LYS A 11 15.36 1.88 11.56
C LYS A 11 13.88 2.04 11.23
N THR A 12 13.19 3.01 11.84
CA THR A 12 11.79 3.32 11.51
C THR A 12 11.64 3.70 10.03
N THR A 13 12.57 4.49 9.50
CA THR A 13 12.58 4.90 8.08
C THR A 13 12.64 3.69 7.15
N GLU A 14 13.56 2.75 7.39
CA GLU A 14 13.68 1.57 6.54
C GLU A 14 12.53 0.58 6.71
N LEU A 15 12.00 0.38 7.92
CA LEU A 15 10.83 -0.47 8.13
C LEU A 15 9.58 0.10 7.44
N VAL A 16 9.36 1.42 7.52
CA VAL A 16 8.29 2.10 6.79
C VAL A 16 8.51 2.02 5.29
N GLY A 17 9.74 2.20 4.81
CA GLY A 17 10.10 2.05 3.40
C GLY A 17 9.83 0.65 2.85
N ILE A 18 10.18 -0.40 3.61
CA ILE A 18 9.87 -1.79 3.31
C ILE A 18 8.35 -1.99 3.23
N ALA A 19 7.61 -1.55 4.24
CA ALA A 19 6.15 -1.68 4.27
C ALA A 19 5.48 -0.97 3.08
N ALA A 20 5.90 0.26 2.78
CA ALA A 20 5.39 1.04 1.65
C ALA A 20 5.71 0.37 0.30
N ALA A 21 6.92 -0.16 0.13
CA ALA A 21 7.30 -0.87 -1.09
C ALA A 21 6.46 -2.13 -1.31
N VAL A 22 6.17 -2.89 -0.24
CA VAL A 22 5.30 -4.08 -0.27
C VAL A 22 3.85 -3.69 -0.56
N ALA A 23 3.34 -2.63 0.07
CA ALA A 23 1.99 -2.14 -0.17
C ALA A 23 1.81 -1.63 -1.62
N GLY A 24 2.79 -0.91 -2.15
CA GLY A 24 2.78 -0.31 -3.48
C GLY A 24 3.39 -1.17 -4.61
N HIS A 25 3.71 -2.44 -4.35
CA HIS A 25 4.26 -3.40 -5.32
C HIS A 25 5.59 -2.95 -5.96
N CYS A 26 6.38 -2.11 -5.30
CA CYS A 26 7.65 -1.61 -5.83
C CYS A 26 8.82 -2.52 -5.45
N GLN A 27 9.09 -3.55 -6.25
CA GLN A 27 10.22 -4.47 -6.04
C GLN A 27 11.60 -3.78 -5.89
N PRO A 28 12.01 -2.81 -6.75
CA PRO A 28 13.30 -2.14 -6.56
C PRO A 28 13.36 -1.29 -5.28
N CYS A 29 12.23 -0.67 -4.88
CA CYS A 29 12.15 0.06 -3.62
C CYS A 29 12.35 -0.89 -2.41
N PHE A 30 11.73 -2.07 -2.44
CA PHE A 30 11.91 -3.08 -1.40
C PHE A 30 13.38 -3.49 -1.27
N ALA A 31 14.03 -3.79 -2.40
CA ALA A 31 15.43 -4.21 -2.41
C ALA A 31 16.37 -3.15 -1.81
N TYR A 32 16.13 -1.87 -2.09
CA TYR A 32 16.87 -0.75 -1.50
C TYR A 32 16.69 -0.71 0.02
N HIS A 33 15.44 -0.62 0.50
CA HIS A 33 15.16 -0.46 1.92
C HIS A 33 15.54 -1.70 2.75
N TYR A 34 15.37 -2.90 2.18
CA TYR A 34 15.82 -4.13 2.80
C TYR A 34 17.34 -4.13 3.04
N ARG A 35 18.14 -3.71 2.05
CA ARG A 35 19.59 -3.63 2.19
C ARG A 35 20.00 -2.63 3.28
N GLU A 36 19.35 -1.47 3.36
CA GLU A 36 19.64 -0.48 4.39
C GLU A 36 19.19 -0.96 5.79
N ALA A 37 18.04 -1.61 5.92
CA ALA A 37 17.57 -2.21 7.17
C ALA A 37 18.57 -3.27 7.68
N VAL A 38 19.07 -4.14 6.80
CA VAL A 38 20.10 -5.12 7.13
C VAL A 38 21.40 -4.43 7.58
N ARG A 39 21.82 -3.34 6.91
CA ARG A 39 23.00 -2.56 7.30
C ARG A 39 22.86 -1.93 8.69
N LEU A 40 21.64 -1.57 9.08
CA LEU A 40 21.31 -1.02 10.40
C LEU A 40 21.14 -2.10 11.48
N GLY A 41 21.23 -3.39 11.13
CA GLY A 41 21.05 -4.50 12.08
C GLY A 41 19.61 -4.73 12.50
N VAL A 42 18.63 -4.29 11.70
CA VAL A 42 17.22 -4.60 11.93
C VAL A 42 17.02 -6.11 11.78
N SER A 43 16.29 -6.72 12.73
CA SER A 43 16.12 -8.17 12.72
C SER A 43 15.20 -8.63 11.59
N VAL A 44 15.36 -9.88 11.16
CA VAL A 44 14.50 -10.48 10.12
C VAL A 44 13.05 -10.53 10.59
N GLU A 45 12.82 -10.76 11.89
CA GLU A 45 11.50 -10.79 12.50
C GLU A 45 10.80 -9.42 12.43
N GLU A 46 11.54 -8.32 12.64
CA GLU A 46 10.98 -6.96 12.51
C GLU A 46 10.63 -6.63 11.07
N ILE A 47 11.50 -7.01 10.12
CA ILE A 47 11.23 -6.86 8.69
C ILE A 47 10.00 -7.68 8.30
N GLN A 48 9.92 -8.94 8.78
CA GLN A 48 8.80 -9.81 8.48
C GLN A 48 7.48 -9.28 9.04
N ALA A 49 7.47 -8.75 10.26
CA ALA A 49 6.31 -8.08 10.83
C ALA A 49 5.85 -6.88 9.97
N ALA A 50 6.78 -6.05 9.48
CA ALA A 50 6.46 -4.94 8.58
C ALA A 50 5.87 -5.43 7.25
N VAL A 51 6.43 -6.50 6.67
CA VAL A 51 5.92 -7.13 5.45
C VAL A 51 4.51 -7.68 5.65
N GLU A 52 4.26 -8.41 6.73
CA GLU A 52 2.96 -9.01 7.03
C GLU A 52 1.88 -7.95 7.25
N LEU A 53 2.20 -6.89 8.00
CA LEU A 53 1.32 -5.73 8.16
C LEU A 53 0.98 -5.08 6.80
N ALA A 54 1.98 -4.83 5.97
CA ALA A 54 1.79 -4.24 4.65
C ALA A 54 0.94 -5.14 3.74
N ARG A 55 1.11 -6.47 3.78
CA ARG A 55 0.27 -7.43 3.04
C ARG A 55 -1.19 -7.37 3.49
N ALA A 56 -1.45 -7.26 4.79
CA ALA A 56 -2.81 -7.18 5.33
C ALA A 56 -3.54 -5.89 4.90
N VAL A 57 -2.85 -4.74 5.00
CA VAL A 57 -3.38 -3.44 4.55
C VAL A 57 -3.67 -3.47 3.05
N ARG A 58 -2.69 -3.93 2.27
CA ARG A 58 -2.82 -4.06 0.81
C ARG A 58 -3.97 -4.95 0.41
N GLY A 59 -4.11 -6.12 1.03
CA GLY A 59 -5.22 -7.04 0.76
C GLY A 59 -6.60 -6.42 1.02
N SER A 60 -6.71 -5.48 1.97
CA SER A 60 -7.95 -4.72 2.15
C SER A 60 -8.18 -3.71 1.02
N GLY A 61 -7.13 -3.03 0.57
CA GLY A 61 -7.19 -2.14 -0.60
C GLY A 61 -7.58 -2.88 -1.88
N ASP A 62 -6.96 -4.04 -2.14
CA ASP A 62 -7.26 -4.91 -3.28
C ASP A 62 -8.74 -5.30 -3.28
N ARG A 63 -9.27 -5.79 -2.15
CA ARG A 63 -10.70 -6.14 -2.00
C ARG A 63 -11.64 -4.95 -2.26
N HIS A 64 -11.34 -3.78 -1.70
CA HIS A 64 -12.18 -2.59 -1.92
C HIS A 64 -12.16 -2.15 -3.39
N MET A 65 -11.02 -2.27 -4.07
CA MET A 65 -10.92 -1.97 -5.48
C MET A 65 -11.69 -2.97 -6.34
N ASP A 66 -11.61 -4.26 -6.03
CA ASP A 66 -12.40 -5.30 -6.69
C ASP A 66 -13.90 -5.03 -6.55
N GLU A 67 -14.37 -4.77 -5.32
CA GLU A 67 -15.77 -4.40 -5.07
C GLU A 67 -16.19 -3.15 -5.83
N PHE A 68 -15.35 -2.11 -5.83
CA PHE A 68 -15.62 -0.88 -6.56
C PHE A 68 -15.74 -1.13 -8.06
N ALA A 69 -14.81 -1.88 -8.65
CA ALA A 69 -14.82 -2.23 -10.07
C ALA A 69 -16.08 -3.03 -10.42
N MET A 70 -16.44 -4.04 -9.62
CA MET A 70 -17.66 -4.83 -9.82
C MET A 70 -18.93 -3.96 -9.77
N ARG A 71 -19.01 -3.01 -8.83
CA ARG A 71 -20.14 -2.08 -8.74
C ARG A 71 -20.26 -1.20 -10.00
N GLN A 72 -19.14 -0.71 -10.52
CA GLN A 72 -19.14 0.09 -11.77
C GLN A 72 -19.59 -0.74 -12.97
N MET A 73 -19.08 -1.97 -13.10
CA MET A 73 -19.47 -2.88 -14.19
C MET A 73 -20.96 -3.26 -14.11
N ALA A 74 -21.49 -3.54 -12.91
CA ALA A 74 -22.92 -3.80 -12.71
C ALA A 74 -23.79 -2.56 -13.01
N GLY A 75 -23.30 -1.36 -12.70
CA GLY A 75 -23.95 -0.09 -13.04
C GLY A 75 -23.97 0.21 -14.54
N ALA A 76 -22.91 -0.17 -15.27
CA ALA A 76 -22.82 -0.03 -16.73
C ALA A 76 -23.84 -0.90 -17.50
N SER A 77 -24.36 -1.95 -16.87
CA SER A 77 -25.38 -2.84 -17.45
C SER A 77 -26.83 -2.36 -17.29
N ARG A 78 -27.09 -1.17 -16.72
CA ARG A 78 -28.44 -0.57 -16.78
C ARG A 78 -28.67 0.02 -18.18
N PRO A 79 -29.69 -0.41 -18.93
CA PRO A 79 -29.97 0.18 -20.25
C PRO A 79 -30.23 1.68 -20.07
N ASN A 80 -29.56 2.47 -20.91
CA ASN A 80 -29.71 3.91 -20.96
C ASN A 80 -31.19 4.27 -21.20
N LYS A 81 -31.86 4.84 -20.19
CA LYS A 81 -33.14 5.51 -20.40
C LYS A 81 -32.87 6.87 -21.06
N SER A 82 -32.49 6.85 -22.32
CA SER A 82 -32.60 8.00 -23.22
C SER A 82 -33.14 7.54 -24.57
N ALA A 83 -34.31 6.93 -24.53
CA ALA A 83 -35.27 7.10 -25.60
C ALA A 83 -36.41 7.89 -24.96
N ASP A 84 -36.46 9.18 -25.26
CA ASP A 84 -37.70 9.95 -25.13
C ASP A 84 -38.42 9.81 -26.47
N PRO A 85 -39.55 9.10 -26.55
CA PRO A 85 -40.37 9.04 -27.74
C PRO A 85 -41.59 9.95 -27.54
N THR A 86 -41.42 11.26 -27.73
CA THR A 86 -42.41 12.22 -28.28
C THR A 86 -41.89 13.64 -28.20
#